data_AF-A0A8X7RPG1-F1
#
_entry.id   AF-A0A8X7RPG1-F1
#
_cell.length_a   1.000
_cell.length_b   1.000
_cell.length_c   1.000
_cell.angle_alpha   90.00
_cell.angle_beta   90.00
_cell.angle_gamma   90.00
#
_symmetry.space_group_name_H-M   'P 1'
#
loop_
_entity.id
_entity.type
_entity.pdbx_description
1 polymer ?
#
loop_
_entity_poly.entity_id
_entity_poly.type
_entity_poly.pdbx_seq_one_letter_code
_entity_poly.pdbx_strand_id
1 'polypeptide(L)'
;MQLEFCGHAAGLFCFRRTQFTRKDWENTVHVICNPSLGQYVFLPTLSTSSQTFLGFDPIDKVFKVLSPDDTFSSSFANILTLGTGEKRWRKVHFPLAHSPVSKGICINGSLYYLARENTTYFIVCFDVRSEKFKLIQGSFLDSDARLKLINYKGKLGVISLPRENWDSRVGLNIRSKEEVRIWVLEDGEQQDWSEYAYTLPGDKFRDVECDVLEVYVAGVTSATGDIVLMNPNYHHSKPFYVFYFHPERNVIKRVEVQGFGNHGGVVNAFVDHVEDLTFDMKSWQLDFLKFESINKFNALCLLEDI
;
A
#
# COMPACT_ATOMS: atom_id res chain seq x y z
N MET A 1 -8.65 -20.02 4.30
CA MET A 1 -8.42 -19.24 3.07
C MET A 1 -8.28 -17.78 3.49
N GLN A 2 -7.18 -17.13 3.11
CA GLN A 2 -6.69 -15.88 3.69
C GLN A 2 -7.37 -14.64 3.05
N LEU A 3 -7.55 -13.57 3.84
CA LEU A 3 -7.98 -12.26 3.33
C LEU A 3 -6.79 -11.55 2.68
N GLU A 4 -7.01 -10.90 1.55
CA GLU A 4 -6.00 -10.10 0.86
C GLU A 4 -6.24 -8.61 1.14
N PHE A 5 -5.17 -7.87 1.41
CA PHE A 5 -5.25 -6.44 1.68
C PHE A 5 -5.38 -5.62 0.38
N CYS A 6 -6.38 -4.75 0.34
CA CYS A 6 -6.69 -3.89 -0.81
C CYS A 6 -6.22 -2.44 -0.63
N GLY A 7 -6.34 -1.90 0.58
CA GLY A 7 -5.99 -0.51 0.83
C GLY A 7 -6.38 -0.05 2.22
N HIS A 8 -5.80 1.06 2.64
CA HIS A 8 -6.09 1.73 3.90
C HIS A 8 -6.26 3.23 3.64
N ALA A 9 -7.28 3.82 4.23
CA ALA A 9 -7.51 5.26 4.20
C ALA A 9 -8.27 5.69 5.46
N ALA A 10 -7.86 6.80 6.08
CA ALA A 10 -8.53 7.43 7.22
C ALA A 10 -9.03 6.44 8.30
N GLY A 11 -8.13 5.58 8.79
CA GLY A 11 -8.44 4.65 9.86
C GLY A 11 -9.09 3.33 9.41
N LEU A 12 -9.61 3.26 8.18
CA LEU A 12 -10.31 2.09 7.65
C LEU A 12 -9.42 1.24 6.74
N PHE A 13 -9.62 -0.06 6.81
CA PHE A 13 -8.91 -1.07 6.01
C PHE A 13 -9.89 -1.79 5.10
N CYS A 14 -9.50 -1.99 3.85
CA CYS A 14 -10.23 -2.81 2.90
C CYS A 14 -9.48 -4.11 2.65
N PHE A 15 -10.20 -5.21 2.72
CA PHE A 15 -9.73 -6.54 2.36
C PHE A 15 -10.65 -7.15 1.31
N ARG A 16 -10.13 -8.13 0.57
CA ARG A 16 -10.92 -8.94 -0.36
C ARG A 16 -10.70 -10.43 -0.14
N ARG A 17 -11.65 -11.20 -0.63
CA ARG A 17 -11.55 -12.65 -0.76
C ARG A 17 -12.24 -13.09 -2.05
N THR A 18 -11.49 -13.76 -2.91
CA THR A 18 -12.05 -14.45 -4.07
C THR A 18 -12.72 -15.75 -3.62
N GLN A 19 -13.93 -15.99 -4.11
CA GLN A 19 -14.69 -17.21 -3.89
C GLN A 19 -14.86 -17.95 -5.22
N PHE A 20 -14.40 -19.20 -5.25
CA PHE A 20 -14.69 -20.11 -6.35
C PHE A 20 -16.06 -20.75 -6.11
N THR A 21 -17.00 -20.49 -7.00
CA THR A 21 -18.29 -21.20 -7.01
C THR A 21 -18.24 -22.34 -8.02
N ARG A 22 -19.04 -23.40 -7.83
CA ARG A 22 -19.15 -24.55 -8.76
C ARG A 22 -19.56 -24.18 -10.20
N LYS A 23 -19.93 -22.92 -10.45
CA LYS A 23 -20.29 -22.34 -11.75
C LYS A 23 -19.30 -21.21 -12.07
N ASP A 24 -18.05 -21.55 -12.38
CA ASP A 24 -17.01 -20.82 -13.14
C ASP A 24 -16.82 -19.28 -13.04
N TRP A 25 -17.53 -18.57 -12.16
CA TRP A 25 -17.39 -17.12 -11.96
C TRP A 25 -16.72 -16.85 -10.62
N GLU A 26 -15.60 -16.14 -10.68
CA GLU A 26 -14.88 -15.61 -9.52
C GLU A 26 -15.69 -14.46 -8.90
N ASN A 27 -16.39 -14.76 -7.81
CA ASN A 27 -17.05 -13.72 -7.03
C ASN A 27 -16.09 -13.24 -5.94
N THR A 28 -15.80 -11.95 -5.95
CA THR A 28 -14.97 -11.33 -4.92
C THR A 28 -15.87 -10.66 -3.89
N VAL A 29 -15.65 -11.00 -2.62
CA VAL A 29 -16.26 -10.35 -1.46
C VAL A 29 -15.24 -9.40 -0.87
N HIS A 30 -15.64 -8.16 -0.65
CA HIS A 30 -14.83 -7.17 0.04
C HIS A 30 -15.31 -6.98 1.48
N VAL A 31 -14.38 -6.65 2.36
CA VAL A 31 -14.63 -6.36 3.77
C VAL A 31 -13.98 -5.03 4.10
N ILE A 32 -14.74 -4.11 4.68
CA ILE A 32 -14.17 -2.93 5.33
C ILE A 32 -14.06 -3.22 6.83
N CYS A 33 -12.95 -2.80 7.43
CA CYS A 33 -12.62 -3.03 8.81
C CYS A 33 -12.16 -1.72 9.46
N ASN A 34 -12.69 -1.43 10.66
CA ASN A 34 -12.16 -0.46 11.59
C ASN A 34 -11.51 -1.23 12.75
N PRO A 35 -10.17 -1.35 12.79
CA PRO A 35 -9.50 -2.14 13.82
C PRO A 35 -9.57 -1.51 15.20
N SER A 36 -9.59 -0.19 15.30
CA SER A 36 -9.68 0.55 16.57
C SER A 36 -10.99 0.27 17.29
N LEU A 37 -12.08 0.11 16.53
CA LEU A 37 -13.39 -0.23 17.09
C LEU A 37 -13.69 -1.74 17.08
N GLY A 38 -12.79 -2.56 16.50
CA GLY A 38 -13.02 -3.99 16.30
C GLY A 38 -14.23 -4.29 15.42
N GLN A 39 -14.55 -3.41 14.47
CA GLN A 39 -15.75 -3.49 13.62
C GLN A 39 -15.39 -3.89 12.21
N TYR A 40 -16.27 -4.64 11.55
CA TYR A 40 -16.14 -4.91 10.14
C TYR A 40 -17.49 -5.09 9.45
N VAL A 41 -17.43 -5.04 8.12
CA VAL A 41 -18.61 -5.02 7.29
C VAL A 41 -18.33 -5.60 5.91
N PHE A 42 -19.21 -6.48 5.44
CA PHE A 42 -19.14 -7.04 4.09
C PHE A 42 -19.73 -6.08 3.06
N LEU A 43 -19.09 -5.95 1.91
CA LEU A 43 -19.63 -5.19 0.78
C LEU A 43 -20.39 -6.13 -0.18
N PRO A 44 -21.26 -5.59 -1.05
CA PRO A 44 -21.86 -6.38 -2.13
C PRO A 44 -20.80 -7.10 -2.96
N THR A 45 -21.08 -8.34 -3.37
CA THR A 45 -20.16 -9.11 -4.21
C THR A 45 -19.91 -8.43 -5.55
N LEU A 46 -18.66 -8.47 -6.01
CA LEU A 46 -18.25 -8.02 -7.34
C LEU A 46 -17.60 -9.17 -8.09
N SER A 47 -17.99 -9.39 -9.34
CA SER A 47 -17.28 -10.31 -10.24
C SER A 47 -16.05 -9.59 -10.78
N THR A 48 -14.90 -9.83 -10.15
CA THR A 48 -13.61 -9.25 -10.53
C THR A 48 -12.46 -10.06 -9.93
N SER A 49 -11.40 -10.24 -10.70
CA SER A 49 -10.11 -10.77 -10.24
C SER A 49 -9.10 -9.65 -9.93
N SER A 50 -9.41 -8.41 -10.33
CA SER A 50 -8.52 -7.25 -10.28
C SER A 50 -8.19 -6.81 -8.86
N GLN A 51 -7.10 -6.05 -8.74
CA GLN A 51 -6.78 -5.33 -7.51
C GLN A 51 -7.86 -4.27 -7.23
N THR A 52 -8.16 -4.09 -5.94
CA THR A 52 -9.13 -3.12 -5.46
C THR A 52 -8.42 -2.16 -4.52
N PHE A 53 -8.89 -0.92 -4.47
CA PHE A 53 -8.29 0.17 -3.72
C PHE A 53 -9.33 0.90 -2.89
N LEU A 54 -8.91 1.42 -1.73
CA LEU A 54 -9.74 2.23 -0.85
C LEU A 54 -9.27 3.70 -0.90
N GLY A 55 -10.17 4.59 -1.26
CA GLY A 55 -9.97 6.04 -1.21
C GLY A 55 -10.90 6.71 -0.21
N PHE A 56 -10.47 7.85 0.32
CA PHE A 56 -11.22 8.68 1.24
C PHE A 56 -11.13 10.14 0.79
N ASP A 57 -12.28 10.79 0.64
CA ASP A 57 -12.37 12.23 0.47
C ASP A 57 -12.52 12.93 1.83
N PRO A 58 -11.53 13.73 2.27
CA PRO A 58 -11.59 14.39 3.57
C PRO A 58 -12.60 15.54 3.67
N ILE A 59 -13.08 16.14 2.56
CA ILE A 59 -14.02 17.27 2.67
C ILE A 59 -15.48 16.80 2.71
N ASP A 60 -15.89 15.89 1.82
CA ASP A 60 -17.25 15.31 1.89
C ASP A 60 -17.31 14.14 2.89
N LYS A 61 -16.15 13.69 3.41
CA LYS A 61 -16.00 12.57 4.34
C LYS A 61 -16.57 11.25 3.79
N VAL A 62 -16.33 11.01 2.51
CA VAL A 62 -16.85 9.86 1.79
C VAL A 62 -15.74 8.88 1.46
N PHE A 63 -16.00 7.60 1.69
CA PHE A 63 -15.13 6.51 1.24
C PHE A 63 -15.62 5.94 -0.09
N LYS A 64 -14.67 5.61 -0.96
CA LYS A 64 -14.95 4.90 -2.21
C LYS A 64 -14.00 3.72 -2.38
N VAL A 65 -14.56 2.61 -2.81
CA VAL A 65 -13.81 1.41 -3.18
C VAL A 65 -13.75 1.37 -4.71
N LEU A 66 -12.54 1.42 -5.26
CA LEU A 66 -12.26 1.42 -6.69
C LEU A 66 -11.70 0.06 -7.10
N SER A 67 -12.30 -0.58 -8.10
CA SER A 67 -11.80 -1.82 -8.71
C SER A 67 -11.71 -1.64 -10.23
N PRO A 68 -10.52 -1.27 -10.76
CA PRO A 68 -10.29 -1.21 -12.21
C PRO A 68 -10.54 -2.57 -12.85
N ASP A 69 -11.08 -2.59 -14.06
CA ASP A 69 -11.16 -3.83 -14.81
C ASP A 69 -9.76 -4.21 -15.34
N ASP A 70 -9.31 -5.42 -15.04
CA ASP A 70 -7.98 -5.91 -15.41
C ASP A 70 -8.00 -6.67 -16.75
N THR A 71 -9.09 -6.57 -17.52
CA THR A 71 -9.07 -7.06 -18.89
C THR A 71 -8.42 -5.99 -19.75
N PHE A 72 -7.31 -6.32 -20.41
CA PHE A 72 -6.59 -5.44 -21.35
C PHE A 72 -7.45 -4.90 -22.51
N SER A 73 -8.72 -5.26 -22.58
CA SER A 73 -9.69 -4.88 -23.60
C SER A 73 -10.73 -3.86 -23.11
N SER A 74 -10.80 -3.55 -21.81
CA SER A 74 -11.86 -2.71 -21.27
C SER A 74 -11.31 -1.58 -20.42
N SER A 75 -11.84 -0.38 -20.65
CA SER A 75 -11.39 0.85 -19.98
C SER A 75 -12.47 1.35 -19.02
N PHE A 76 -12.87 0.49 -18.08
CA PHE A 76 -13.80 0.87 -17.01
C PHE A 76 -13.28 0.43 -15.64
N ALA A 77 -13.80 1.06 -14.60
CA ALA A 77 -13.61 0.64 -13.23
C ALA A 77 -14.96 0.53 -12.53
N ASN A 78 -15.08 -0.40 -11.59
CA ASN A 78 -16.22 -0.47 -10.69
C ASN A 78 -15.94 0.40 -9.46
N ILE A 79 -16.91 1.23 -9.09
CA ILE A 79 -16.86 2.05 -7.88
C ILE A 79 -18.02 1.67 -6.98
N LEU A 80 -17.72 1.52 -5.70
CA LEU A 80 -18.71 1.49 -4.63
C LEU A 80 -18.47 2.66 -3.69
N THR A 81 -19.48 3.50 -3.49
CA THR A 81 -19.45 4.58 -2.50
C THR A 81 -20.03 4.06 -1.19
N LEU A 82 -19.34 4.30 -0.08
CA LEU A 82 -19.76 3.80 1.23
C LEU A 82 -20.58 4.87 1.96
N GLY A 83 -21.62 4.43 2.70
CA GLY A 83 -22.43 5.30 3.55
C GLY A 83 -23.56 6.09 2.88
N THR A 84 -23.75 5.99 1.56
CA THR A 84 -24.80 6.72 0.83
C THR A 84 -26.13 5.97 0.72
N GLY A 85 -26.30 4.84 1.43
CA GLY A 85 -27.48 3.97 1.35
C GLY A 85 -27.59 3.14 0.07
N GLU A 86 -26.99 3.59 -1.04
CA GLU A 86 -26.87 2.84 -2.30
C GLU A 86 -25.78 1.76 -2.19
N LYS A 87 -26.19 0.49 -2.13
CA LYS A 87 -25.29 -0.67 -1.97
C LYS A 87 -25.02 -1.36 -3.30
N ARG A 88 -24.60 -0.62 -4.32
CA ARG A 88 -24.38 -1.17 -5.66
C ARG A 88 -23.08 -0.66 -6.27
N TRP A 89 -22.34 -1.59 -6.85
CA TRP A 89 -21.24 -1.27 -7.74
C TRP A 89 -21.78 -0.60 -8.99
N ARG A 90 -21.15 0.50 -9.38
CA ARG A 90 -21.41 1.16 -10.66
C ARG A 90 -20.15 1.29 -11.47
N LYS A 91 -20.31 1.32 -12.78
CA LYS A 91 -19.20 1.46 -13.72
C LYS A 91 -18.90 2.93 -13.97
N VAL A 92 -17.63 3.27 -13.96
CA VAL A 92 -17.10 4.52 -14.51
C VAL A 92 -16.13 4.20 -15.62
N HIS A 93 -16.13 5.02 -16.66
CA HIS A 93 -15.21 4.85 -17.76
C HIS A 93 -13.93 5.60 -17.48
N PHE A 94 -12.82 4.96 -17.84
CA PHE A 94 -11.49 5.53 -17.83
C PHE A 94 -10.97 5.56 -19.27
N PRO A 95 -10.15 6.54 -19.69
CA PRO A 95 -9.72 6.64 -21.08
C PRO A 95 -8.80 5.50 -21.54
N LEU A 96 -8.18 4.75 -20.63
CA LEU A 96 -7.09 3.83 -20.96
C LEU A 96 -7.23 2.47 -20.26
N ALA A 97 -7.34 1.38 -21.01
CA ALA A 97 -7.32 0.04 -20.42
C ALA A 97 -5.93 -0.24 -19.81
N HIS A 98 -5.88 -0.73 -18.57
CA HIS A 98 -4.62 -0.93 -17.87
C HIS A 98 -4.73 -1.97 -16.76
N SER A 99 -3.59 -2.55 -16.40
CA SER A 99 -3.48 -3.48 -15.28
C SER A 99 -2.83 -2.80 -14.08
N PRO A 100 -3.46 -2.80 -12.89
CA PRO A 100 -2.81 -2.36 -11.66
C PRO A 100 -1.66 -3.30 -11.27
N VAL A 101 -0.49 -2.74 -10.91
CA VAL A 101 0.72 -3.52 -10.60
C VAL A 101 1.24 -3.32 -9.17
N SER A 102 0.60 -2.45 -8.39
CA SER A 102 1.01 -2.18 -7.01
C SER A 102 -0.19 -1.89 -6.11
N LYS A 103 0.03 -2.01 -4.79
CA LYS A 103 -0.89 -1.48 -3.78
C LYS A 103 -1.03 0.03 -3.93
N GLY A 104 -2.25 0.54 -3.82
CA GLY A 104 -2.53 1.97 -3.88
C GLY A 104 -2.29 2.70 -2.56
N ILE A 105 -2.25 4.03 -2.62
CA ILE A 105 -2.17 4.94 -1.48
C ILE A 105 -3.15 6.10 -1.64
N CYS A 106 -3.86 6.46 -0.58
CA CYS A 106 -4.77 7.60 -0.56
C CYS A 106 -4.10 8.78 0.15
N ILE A 107 -3.95 9.92 -0.54
CA ILE A 107 -3.32 11.14 -0.04
C ILE A 107 -4.26 12.31 -0.34
N ASN A 108 -4.69 13.03 0.70
CA ASN A 108 -5.46 14.28 0.56
C ASN A 108 -6.68 14.21 -0.39
N GLY A 109 -7.44 13.12 -0.38
CA GLY A 109 -8.61 12.97 -1.26
C GLY A 109 -8.33 12.38 -2.63
N SER A 110 -7.07 12.07 -2.94
CA SER A 110 -6.65 11.43 -4.19
C SER A 110 -6.07 10.06 -3.93
N LEU A 111 -6.55 9.06 -4.67
CA LEU A 111 -6.04 7.69 -4.64
C LEU A 111 -5.03 7.49 -5.78
N TYR A 112 -3.85 6.99 -5.44
CA TYR A 112 -2.77 6.73 -6.38
C TYR A 112 -2.42 5.26 -6.42
N TYR A 113 -2.19 4.70 -7.61
CA TYR A 113 -1.64 3.34 -7.77
C TYR A 113 -0.81 3.24 -9.05
N LEU A 114 0.23 2.40 -9.03
CA LEU A 114 0.96 2.07 -10.26
C LEU A 114 0.13 1.13 -11.13
N ALA A 115 0.13 1.43 -12.41
CA ALA A 115 -0.49 0.64 -13.45
C ALA A 115 0.46 0.48 -14.63
N ARG A 116 0.15 -0.50 -15.47
CA ARG A 116 0.82 -0.69 -16.76
C ARG A 116 -0.21 -0.82 -17.87
N GLU A 117 0.13 -0.25 -19.01
CA GLU A 117 -0.49 -0.56 -20.29
C GLU A 117 0.59 -1.16 -21.19
N ASN A 118 0.40 -2.42 -21.60
CA ASN A 118 1.42 -3.19 -22.33
C ASN A 118 2.78 -3.17 -21.59
N THR A 119 3.77 -2.48 -22.13
CA THR A 119 5.13 -2.35 -21.56
C THR A 119 5.38 -1.02 -20.85
N THR A 120 4.40 -0.11 -20.82
CA THR A 120 4.57 1.25 -20.29
C THR A 120 3.97 1.34 -18.90
N TYR A 121 4.76 1.81 -17.93
CA TYR A 121 4.31 2.05 -16.55
C TYR A 121 3.91 3.51 -16.33
N PHE A 122 2.86 3.71 -15.54
CA PHE A 122 2.40 5.04 -15.12
C PHE A 122 1.69 4.96 -13.77
N ILE A 123 1.44 6.12 -13.17
CA ILE A 123 0.64 6.23 -11.96
C ILE A 123 -0.75 6.72 -12.35
N VAL A 124 -1.78 6.01 -11.90
CA VAL A 124 -3.16 6.49 -11.97
C VAL A 124 -3.44 7.30 -10.73
N CYS A 125 -3.96 8.52 -10.92
CA CYS A 125 -4.51 9.37 -9.88
C CYS A 125 -6.02 9.40 -10.03
N PHE A 126 -6.76 8.91 -9.04
CA PHE A 126 -8.21 8.96 -8.96
C PHE A 126 -8.63 9.98 -7.89
N ASP A 127 -9.24 11.08 -8.30
CA ASP A 127 -9.81 12.06 -7.38
C ASP A 127 -11.09 11.47 -6.77
N VAL A 128 -11.09 11.23 -5.45
CA VAL A 128 -12.17 10.48 -4.79
C VAL A 128 -13.48 11.25 -4.86
N ARG A 129 -13.47 12.59 -4.82
CA ARG A 129 -14.71 13.37 -4.84
C ARG A 129 -15.34 13.40 -6.22
N SER A 130 -14.60 13.96 -7.18
CA SER A 130 -15.05 14.21 -8.56
C SER A 130 -15.06 12.96 -9.42
N GLU A 131 -14.41 11.88 -8.97
CA GLU A 131 -14.26 10.60 -9.68
C GLU A 131 -13.57 10.72 -11.02
N LYS A 132 -12.75 11.75 -11.15
CA LYS A 132 -11.93 11.99 -12.32
C LYS A 132 -10.61 11.29 -12.15
N PHE A 133 -10.14 10.75 -13.26
CA PHE A 133 -8.85 10.10 -13.31
C PHE A 133 -7.85 10.97 -14.06
N LYS A 134 -6.60 10.90 -13.64
CA LYS A 134 -5.44 11.49 -14.32
C LYS A 134 -4.34 10.45 -14.43
N LEU A 135 -3.58 10.53 -15.51
CA LEU A 135 -2.40 9.71 -15.76
C LEU A 135 -1.16 10.55 -15.47
N ILE A 136 -0.29 10.05 -14.62
CA ILE A 136 0.97 10.70 -14.26
C ILE A 136 2.10 9.81 -14.77
N GLN A 137 2.97 10.37 -15.59
CA GLN A 137 4.11 9.68 -16.16
C GLN A 137 5.40 10.07 -15.41
N GLY A 138 6.40 9.20 -15.55
CA GLY A 138 7.74 9.43 -15.02
C GLY A 138 8.69 8.43 -15.66
N SER A 139 9.81 8.90 -16.23
CA SER A 139 10.78 8.04 -16.92
C SER A 139 11.38 6.96 -16.02
N PHE A 140 11.38 7.20 -14.70
CA PHE A 140 11.87 6.26 -13.68
C PHE A 140 10.91 5.09 -13.41
N LEU A 141 9.65 5.15 -13.89
CA LEU A 141 8.65 4.12 -13.65
C LEU A 141 8.92 2.83 -14.43
N ASP A 142 9.59 2.91 -15.57
CA ASP A 142 10.00 1.76 -16.39
C ASP A 142 11.33 1.13 -15.90
N SER A 143 11.80 1.49 -14.71
CA SER A 143 13.01 0.91 -14.12
C SER A 143 12.77 -0.53 -13.62
N ASP A 144 13.83 -1.34 -13.59
CA ASP A 144 13.78 -2.71 -13.04
C ASP A 144 13.83 -2.75 -11.50
N ALA A 145 13.60 -1.60 -10.86
CA ALA A 145 13.68 -1.45 -9.41
C ALA A 145 12.37 -1.85 -8.71
N ARG A 146 12.47 -2.08 -7.40
CA ARG A 146 11.27 -2.25 -6.56
C ARG A 146 10.70 -0.87 -6.26
N LEU A 147 9.58 -0.53 -6.92
CA LEU A 147 8.90 0.74 -6.71
C LEU A 147 7.84 0.66 -5.61
N LYS A 148 7.77 1.70 -4.79
CA LYS A 148 6.75 1.88 -3.75
C LYS A 148 6.22 3.30 -3.76
N LEU A 149 4.90 3.45 -3.88
CA LEU A 149 4.24 4.74 -3.65
C LEU A 149 4.25 5.08 -2.16
N ILE A 150 4.56 6.34 -1.85
CA ILE A 150 4.65 6.88 -0.49
C ILE A 150 3.93 8.22 -0.39
N ASN A 151 3.48 8.54 0.82
CA ASN A 151 3.08 9.90 1.17
C ASN A 151 4.31 10.62 1.72
N TYR A 152 4.83 11.58 0.96
CA TYR A 152 5.98 12.38 1.38
C TYR A 152 5.49 13.78 1.75
N LYS A 153 5.25 14.01 3.05
CA LYS A 153 4.79 15.29 3.60
C LYS A 153 3.53 15.85 2.90
N GLY A 154 2.57 14.97 2.59
CA GLY A 154 1.31 15.31 1.92
C GLY A 154 1.39 15.33 0.39
N LYS A 155 2.56 15.07 -0.19
CA LYS A 155 2.76 14.93 -1.64
C LYS A 155 2.91 13.47 -2.03
N LEU A 156 2.57 13.15 -3.27
CA LEU A 156 2.86 11.84 -3.85
C LEU A 156 4.38 11.70 -4.02
N GLY A 157 4.94 10.61 -3.50
CA GLY A 157 6.30 10.21 -3.79
C GLY A 157 6.40 8.76 -4.28
N VAL A 158 7.51 8.45 -4.94
CA VAL A 158 7.88 7.09 -5.35
C VAL A 158 9.26 6.80 -4.81
N ILE A 159 9.39 5.71 -4.05
CA ILE A 159 10.70 5.19 -3.66
C ILE A 159 11.07 4.02 -4.56
N SER A 160 12.29 4.04 -5.09
CA SER A 160 12.97 2.91 -5.72
C SER A 160 13.98 2.32 -4.73
N LEU A 161 13.80 1.05 -4.40
CA LEU A 161 14.79 0.26 -3.67
C LEU A 161 15.61 -0.62 -4.61
N PRO A 162 16.89 -0.90 -4.27
CA PRO A 162 17.71 -1.90 -4.93
C PRO A 162 16.99 -3.26 -5.00
N ARG A 163 17.15 -3.94 -6.13
CA ARG A 163 16.64 -5.28 -6.36
C ARG A 163 17.81 -6.24 -6.58
N GLU A 164 17.68 -7.47 -6.10
CA GLU A 164 18.52 -8.57 -6.60
C GLU A 164 18.02 -8.98 -7.98
N ASN A 165 18.90 -8.88 -8.96
CA ASN A 165 18.63 -9.34 -10.30
C ASN A 165 19.56 -10.49 -10.63
N TRP A 166 18.98 -11.61 -11.06
CA TRP A 166 19.72 -12.71 -11.65
C TRP A 166 20.27 -12.25 -13.02
N ASP A 167 21.58 -12.09 -13.13
CA ASP A 167 22.21 -11.86 -14.43
C ASP A 167 22.62 -13.19 -15.03
N SER A 168 21.81 -13.66 -15.98
CA SER A 168 22.01 -14.92 -16.70
C SER A 168 23.32 -14.98 -17.49
N ARG A 169 23.97 -13.84 -17.78
CA ARG A 169 25.26 -13.79 -18.49
C ARG A 169 26.43 -14.12 -17.59
N VAL A 170 26.32 -13.82 -16.29
CA VAL A 170 27.35 -14.12 -15.29
C VAL A 170 26.97 -15.26 -14.34
N GLY A 171 25.74 -15.76 -14.43
CA GLY A 171 25.25 -16.89 -13.63
C GLY A 171 25.17 -16.59 -12.13
N LEU A 172 25.02 -15.31 -11.76
CA LEU A 172 25.00 -14.84 -10.37
C LEU A 172 23.97 -13.72 -10.21
N ASN A 173 23.47 -13.56 -8.98
CA ASN A 173 22.71 -12.37 -8.59
C ASN A 173 23.68 -11.18 -8.52
N ILE A 174 23.44 -10.16 -9.34
CA ILE A 174 24.18 -8.89 -9.23
C ILE A 174 23.39 -7.98 -8.32
N ARG A 175 24.05 -7.48 -7.27
CA ARG A 175 23.50 -6.42 -6.42
C ARG A 175 23.50 -5.12 -7.21
N SER A 176 22.33 -4.50 -7.33
CA SER A 176 22.26 -3.07 -7.64
C SER A 176 22.98 -2.29 -6.51
N LYS A 177 23.51 -1.11 -6.84
CA LYS A 177 24.10 -0.20 -5.83
C LYS A 177 23.09 -0.06 -4.68
N GLU A 178 23.56 0.02 -3.43
CA GLU A 178 22.74 0.25 -2.22
C GLU A 178 22.14 1.68 -2.20
N GLU A 179 21.70 2.17 -3.36
CA GLU A 179 21.17 3.50 -3.58
C GLU A 179 19.64 3.45 -3.56
N VAL A 180 19.06 4.30 -2.73
CA VAL A 180 17.63 4.54 -2.64
C VAL A 180 17.34 5.85 -3.32
N ARG A 181 16.42 5.81 -4.28
CA ARG A 181 15.95 7.01 -4.97
C ARG A 181 14.52 7.33 -4.57
N ILE A 182 14.26 8.61 -4.40
CA ILE A 182 12.95 9.15 -4.08
C ILE A 182 12.62 10.19 -5.14
N TRP A 183 11.47 10.03 -5.80
CA TRP A 183 10.88 11.08 -6.63
C TRP A 183 9.67 11.63 -5.91
N VAL A 184 9.56 12.96 -5.81
CA VAL A 184 8.42 13.65 -5.20
C VAL A 184 7.74 14.50 -6.25
N LEU A 185 6.43 14.35 -6.42
CA LEU A 185 5.64 15.12 -7.37
C LEU A 185 5.41 16.53 -6.83
N GLU A 186 6.00 17.53 -7.48
CA GLU A 186 5.89 18.93 -7.09
C GLU A 186 4.65 19.59 -7.70
N ASP A 187 4.42 19.33 -8.98
CA ASP A 187 3.27 19.83 -9.74
C ASP A 187 2.65 18.67 -10.54
N GLY A 188 1.40 18.34 -10.25
CA GLY A 188 0.68 17.26 -10.92
C GLY A 188 0.16 17.59 -12.32
N GLU A 189 0.04 18.87 -12.66
CA GLU A 189 -0.38 19.32 -14.00
C GLU A 189 0.83 19.36 -14.94
N GLN A 190 1.97 19.88 -14.47
CA GLN A 190 3.21 19.92 -15.24
C GLN A 190 3.96 18.58 -15.22
N GLN A 191 3.61 17.70 -14.27
CA GLN A 191 4.28 16.43 -14.01
C GLN A 191 5.77 16.62 -13.64
N ASP A 192 6.03 17.65 -12.84
CA ASP A 192 7.37 17.98 -12.38
C ASP A 192 7.74 17.16 -11.13
N TRP A 193 8.92 16.54 -11.17
CA TRP A 193 9.43 15.66 -10.13
C TRP A 193 10.75 16.18 -9.55
N SER A 194 10.84 16.25 -8.23
CA SER A 194 12.11 16.37 -7.51
C SER A 194 12.73 14.98 -7.30
N GLU A 195 13.99 14.78 -7.68
CA GLU A 195 14.74 13.55 -7.42
C GLU A 195 15.72 13.72 -6.25
N TYR A 196 15.73 12.72 -5.36
CA TYR A 196 16.67 12.60 -4.26
C TYR A 196 17.29 11.21 -4.30
N ALA A 197 18.60 11.11 -4.10
CA ALA A 197 19.33 9.85 -4.05
C ALA A 197 20.11 9.76 -2.73
N TYR A 198 20.01 8.61 -2.07
CA TYR A 198 20.65 8.33 -0.80
C TYR A 198 21.31 6.95 -0.84
N THR A 199 22.38 6.75 -0.08
CA THR A 199 22.99 5.43 0.10
C THR A 199 22.46 4.81 1.39
N LEU A 200 22.00 3.56 1.32
CA LEU A 200 21.63 2.79 2.51
C LEU A 200 22.89 2.36 3.26
N PRO A 201 22.91 2.45 4.60
CA PRO A 201 23.98 1.89 5.41
C PRO A 201 23.80 0.37 5.51
N GLY A 202 24.20 -0.37 4.46
CA GLY A 202 24.01 -1.82 4.33
C GLY A 202 24.71 -2.65 5.41
N ASP A 203 25.79 -2.13 6.01
CA ASP A 203 26.50 -2.69 7.15
C ASP A 203 25.59 -2.85 8.37
N LYS A 204 24.77 -1.85 8.68
CA LYS A 204 23.90 -1.83 9.87
C LYS A 204 22.76 -2.86 9.83
N PHE A 205 22.41 -3.39 8.66
CA PHE A 205 21.45 -4.50 8.52
C PHE A 205 22.08 -5.86 8.83
N ARG A 206 23.37 -6.04 8.47
CA ARG A 206 24.09 -7.31 8.64
C ARG A 206 24.29 -7.66 10.11
N ASP A 207 24.41 -6.65 10.97
CA ASP A 207 24.59 -6.81 12.42
C ASP A 207 23.43 -7.58 13.11
N VAL A 208 22.28 -7.73 12.44
CA VAL A 208 21.11 -8.49 12.95
C VAL A 208 20.71 -9.64 12.03
N GLU A 209 21.64 -10.13 11.21
CA GLU A 209 21.38 -11.20 10.23
C GLU A 209 20.18 -10.90 9.31
N CYS A 210 19.93 -9.61 9.06
CA CYS A 210 18.91 -9.15 8.12
C CYS A 210 19.61 -8.71 6.84
N ASP A 211 19.21 -9.29 5.70
CA ASP A 211 19.71 -8.80 4.42
C ASP A 211 18.94 -7.54 4.01
N VAL A 212 19.66 -6.47 3.66
CA VAL A 212 19.09 -5.23 3.11
C VAL A 212 18.26 -5.49 1.85
N LEU A 213 18.48 -6.62 1.18
CA LEU A 213 17.74 -7.04 -0.02
C LEU A 213 16.39 -7.68 0.31
N GLU A 214 16.17 -8.04 1.58
CA GLU A 214 14.92 -8.58 2.09
C GLU A 214 14.01 -7.51 2.73
N VAL A 215 14.51 -6.27 2.89
CA VAL A 215 13.68 -5.18 3.44
C VAL A 215 12.86 -4.48 2.36
N TYR A 216 11.68 -4.02 2.76
CA TYR A 216 10.71 -3.32 1.93
C TYR A 216 10.30 -2.01 2.60
N VAL A 217 9.99 -1.00 1.80
CA VAL A 217 9.45 0.28 2.29
C VAL A 217 8.01 0.09 2.75
N ALA A 218 7.77 0.32 4.03
CA ALA A 218 6.44 0.45 4.60
C ALA A 218 5.84 1.84 4.30
N GLY A 219 6.67 2.88 4.37
CA GLY A 219 6.28 4.27 4.10
C GLY A 219 7.35 5.26 4.54
N VAL A 220 6.96 6.53 4.66
CA VAL A 220 7.79 7.61 5.20
C VAL A 220 7.02 8.31 6.31
N THR A 221 7.67 8.59 7.43
CA THR A 221 7.04 9.31 8.54
C THR A 221 6.86 10.78 8.18
N SER A 222 5.66 11.33 8.40
CA SER A 222 5.37 12.75 8.13
C SER A 222 6.15 13.69 9.05
N ALA A 223 6.39 13.28 10.30
CA ALA A 223 7.04 14.12 11.32
C ALA A 223 8.55 14.28 11.12
N THR A 224 9.26 13.18 10.81
CA THR A 224 10.73 13.17 10.73
C THR A 224 11.25 12.97 9.31
N GLY A 225 10.43 12.45 8.40
CA GLY A 225 10.88 12.08 7.05
C GLY A 225 11.70 10.78 7.02
N ASP A 226 11.61 9.97 8.07
CA ASP A 226 12.30 8.69 8.15
C ASP A 226 11.63 7.69 7.19
N ILE A 227 12.43 7.00 6.40
CA ILE A 227 11.99 5.88 5.58
C ILE A 227 11.86 4.66 6.49
N VAL A 228 10.64 4.12 6.57
CA VAL A 228 10.36 2.94 7.40
C VAL A 228 10.55 1.69 6.57
N LEU A 229 11.46 0.82 7.00
CA LEU A 229 11.85 -0.41 6.32
C LEU A 229 11.54 -1.62 7.21
N MET A 230 11.07 -2.71 6.61
CA MET A 230 10.87 -3.99 7.30
C MET A 230 10.91 -5.16 6.33
N ASN A 231 11.22 -6.36 6.80
CA ASN A 231 10.96 -7.58 6.04
C ASN A 231 9.50 -8.02 6.31
N PRO A 232 8.60 -8.04 5.30
CA PRO A 232 7.21 -8.42 5.50
C PRO A 232 7.04 -9.92 5.78
N ASN A 233 8.02 -10.77 5.47
CA ASN A 233 7.94 -12.20 5.69
C ASN A 233 8.47 -12.56 7.08
N TYR A 234 7.57 -12.61 8.06
CA TYR A 234 7.93 -12.94 9.43
C TYR A 234 8.04 -14.45 9.65
N HIS A 235 9.20 -14.88 10.13
CA HIS A 235 9.44 -16.22 10.63
C HIS A 235 9.56 -16.19 12.15
N HIS A 236 8.74 -16.97 12.84
CA HIS A 236 8.69 -17.03 14.31
C HIS A 236 10.02 -17.44 14.97
N SER A 237 10.98 -17.97 14.21
CA SER A 237 12.32 -18.33 14.68
C SER A 237 13.29 -17.14 14.76
N LYS A 238 12.92 -15.98 14.24
CA LYS A 238 13.75 -14.77 14.24
C LYS A 238 12.98 -13.58 14.83
N PRO A 239 13.64 -12.64 15.53
CA PRO A 239 13.02 -11.39 15.93
C PRO A 239 12.51 -10.59 14.72
N PHE A 240 11.42 -9.86 14.88
CA PHE A 240 10.91 -8.96 13.85
C PHE A 240 11.39 -7.54 14.12
N TYR A 241 12.07 -6.94 13.15
CA TYR A 241 12.57 -5.57 13.26
C TYR A 241 11.87 -4.64 12.28
N VAL A 242 11.60 -3.42 12.76
CA VAL A 242 11.27 -2.26 11.94
C VAL A 242 12.43 -1.29 12.03
N PHE A 243 12.90 -0.83 10.88
CA PHE A 243 13.99 0.13 10.78
C PHE A 243 13.45 1.50 10.36
N TYR A 244 14.01 2.55 10.96
CA TYR A 244 13.73 3.95 10.65
C TYR A 244 15.01 4.58 10.11
N PHE A 245 15.08 4.78 8.81
CA PHE A 245 16.24 5.36 8.13
C PHE A 245 16.01 6.85 7.88
N HIS A 246 16.82 7.71 8.50
CA HIS A 246 16.84 9.14 8.25
C HIS A 246 17.78 9.45 7.08
N PRO A 247 17.27 9.74 5.87
CA PRO A 247 18.10 9.82 4.67
C PRO A 247 19.13 10.95 4.71
N GLU A 248 18.77 12.15 5.17
CA GLU A 248 19.69 13.31 5.20
C GLU A 248 20.83 13.16 6.21
N ARG A 249 20.59 12.47 7.33
CA ARG A 249 21.58 12.25 8.39
C ARG A 249 22.35 10.95 8.18
N ASN A 250 21.88 10.10 7.25
CA ASN A 250 22.38 8.75 7.03
C ASN A 250 22.42 7.90 8.33
N VAL A 251 21.38 8.04 9.17
CA VAL A 251 21.25 7.31 10.43
C VAL A 251 20.10 6.32 10.31
N ILE A 252 20.28 5.10 10.81
CA ILE A 252 19.23 4.09 10.89
C ILE A 252 19.02 3.71 12.35
N LYS A 253 17.76 3.72 12.77
CA LYS A 253 17.32 3.20 14.06
C LYS A 253 16.54 1.93 13.84
N ARG A 254 16.53 1.03 14.82
CA ARG A 254 15.73 -0.19 14.75
C ARG A 254 14.89 -0.37 16.00
N VAL A 255 13.76 -1.03 15.82
CA VAL A 255 12.84 -1.38 16.89
C VAL A 255 12.46 -2.82 16.71
N GLU A 256 12.63 -3.62 17.76
CA GLU A 256 12.10 -4.98 17.80
C GLU A 256 10.60 -4.92 18.09
N VAL A 257 9.79 -5.54 17.23
CA VAL A 257 8.35 -5.69 17.44
C VAL A 257 8.10 -7.07 18.01
N GLN A 258 7.68 -7.11 19.26
CA GLN A 258 7.35 -8.33 19.98
C GLN A 258 5.86 -8.65 19.87
N GLY A 259 5.40 -9.81 20.35
CA GLY A 259 3.96 -10.10 20.45
C GLY A 259 3.33 -10.84 19.26
N PHE A 260 4.08 -11.15 18.19
CA PHE A 260 3.60 -12.03 17.11
C PHE A 260 3.38 -13.49 17.57
N GLY A 261 4.04 -13.92 18.65
CA GLY A 261 3.98 -15.31 19.12
C GLY A 261 4.41 -16.31 18.05
N ASN A 262 3.74 -17.47 17.99
CA ASN A 262 4.02 -18.52 16.99
C ASN A 262 3.33 -18.29 15.63
N HIS A 263 2.74 -17.12 15.40
CA HIS A 263 2.04 -16.81 14.15
C HIS A 263 3.04 -16.32 13.11
N GLY A 264 3.62 -17.25 12.33
CA GLY A 264 4.36 -16.88 11.12
C GLY A 264 3.42 -16.35 10.04
N GLY A 265 3.90 -15.43 9.19
CA GLY A 265 3.09 -14.90 8.10
C GLY A 265 3.58 -13.58 7.50
N VAL A 266 2.73 -12.99 6.67
CA VAL A 266 2.98 -11.70 6.01
C VAL A 266 2.55 -10.56 6.93
N VAL A 267 3.48 -9.71 7.31
CA VAL A 267 3.25 -8.49 8.10
C VAL A 267 3.09 -7.29 7.16
N ASN A 268 2.10 -6.45 7.45
CA ASN A 268 1.91 -5.16 6.77
C ASN A 268 2.03 -4.05 7.82
N ALA A 269 2.81 -3.03 7.52
CA ALA A 269 2.97 -1.83 8.34
C ALA A 269 2.41 -0.62 7.61
N PHE A 270 1.77 0.27 8.37
CA PHE A 270 1.09 1.45 7.86
C PHE A 270 1.61 2.65 8.64
N VAL A 271 2.48 3.43 8.00
CA VAL A 271 3.07 4.62 8.60
C VAL A 271 2.01 5.72 8.68
N ASP A 272 2.05 6.50 9.76
CA ASP A 272 1.10 7.60 10.03
C ASP A 272 -0.37 7.16 10.03
N HIS A 273 -0.64 5.92 10.42
CA HIS A 273 -2.00 5.49 10.67
C HIS A 273 -2.59 6.29 11.83
N VAL A 274 -3.67 7.02 11.54
CA VAL A 274 -4.46 7.75 12.55
C VAL A 274 -5.80 7.05 12.66
N GLU A 275 -6.18 6.71 13.88
CA GLU A 275 -7.48 6.11 14.17
C GLU A 275 -8.59 7.17 13.99
N ASP A 276 -9.62 6.82 13.23
CA ASP A 276 -10.86 7.60 13.20
C ASP A 276 -11.92 6.90 14.04
N LEU A 277 -12.09 7.39 15.28
CA LEU A 277 -13.11 6.91 16.21
C LEU A 277 -14.49 7.52 15.95
N THR A 278 -14.57 8.52 15.08
CA THR A 278 -15.83 9.24 14.79
C THR A 278 -16.65 8.54 13.71
N PHE A 279 -16.02 7.64 12.96
CA PHE A 279 -16.66 6.95 11.86
C PHE A 279 -17.47 5.73 12.33
N ASP A 280 -18.80 5.89 12.41
CA ASP A 280 -19.70 4.79 12.79
C ASP A 280 -20.17 3.99 11.56
N MET A 281 -19.55 2.81 11.37
CA MET A 281 -19.91 1.85 10.33
C MET A 281 -21.33 1.27 10.50
N LYS A 282 -21.97 1.40 11.68
CA LYS A 282 -23.36 0.95 11.89
C LYS A 282 -24.35 1.66 10.97
N SER A 283 -24.06 2.91 10.62
CA SER A 283 -24.87 3.70 9.68
C SER A 283 -24.96 3.04 8.28
N TRP A 284 -24.05 2.12 7.94
CA TRP A 284 -24.02 1.47 6.63
C TRP A 284 -25.02 0.31 6.48
N GLN A 285 -25.75 -0.07 7.54
CA GLN A 285 -26.80 -1.10 7.52
C GLN A 285 -26.38 -2.43 6.84
N LEU A 286 -25.14 -2.82 6.99
CA LEU A 286 -24.61 -4.09 6.52
C LEU A 286 -24.48 -4.99 7.77
N ASP A 287 -24.48 -6.32 7.62
CA ASP A 287 -24.37 -7.26 8.74
C ASP A 287 -23.14 -6.90 9.59
N PHE A 288 -23.43 -6.23 10.71
CA PHE A 288 -22.42 -5.64 11.57
C PHE A 288 -21.87 -6.71 12.49
N LEU A 289 -20.57 -6.91 12.41
CA LEU A 289 -19.89 -7.94 13.16
C LEU A 289 -18.69 -7.34 13.88
N LYS A 290 -18.41 -7.88 15.05
CA LYS A 290 -17.23 -7.54 15.85
C LYS A 290 -16.18 -8.62 15.70
N PHE A 291 -14.91 -8.23 15.75
CA PHE A 291 -13.81 -9.16 15.89
C PHE A 291 -12.98 -8.83 17.12
N GLU A 292 -12.27 -9.82 17.65
CA GLU A 292 -11.34 -9.60 18.76
C GLU A 292 -10.12 -8.84 18.24
N SER A 293 -9.99 -7.58 18.65
CA SER A 293 -8.72 -6.87 18.55
C SER A 293 -7.82 -7.33 19.69
N ILE A 294 -6.68 -7.91 19.34
CA ILE A 294 -5.68 -8.35 20.30
C ILE A 294 -4.62 -7.25 20.39
N ASN A 295 -4.82 -6.29 21.29
CA ASN A 295 -3.78 -5.33 21.69
C ASN A 295 -2.78 -6.02 22.63
N LYS A 296 -1.97 -6.95 22.11
CA LYS A 296 -0.94 -7.69 22.89
C LYS A 296 0.49 -7.18 22.67
N PHE A 297 0.67 -6.08 21.96
CA PHE A 297 1.99 -5.50 21.74
C PHE A 297 2.43 -4.73 22.98
N ASN A 298 3.10 -5.43 23.91
CA ASN A 298 3.84 -4.77 24.99
C ASN A 298 4.96 -3.91 24.37
N ALA A 299 5.21 -2.76 25.01
CA ALA A 299 6.19 -1.71 24.71
C ALA A 299 7.23 -2.01 23.61
N LEU A 300 7.26 -1.15 22.59
CA LEU A 300 8.36 -1.04 21.62
C LEU A 300 9.67 -0.76 22.38
N CYS A 301 10.58 -1.73 22.42
CA CYS A 301 11.94 -1.49 22.92
C CYS A 301 12.73 -0.78 21.81
N LEU A 302 12.89 0.54 21.94
CA LEU A 302 13.87 1.30 21.17
C LEU A 302 15.26 0.76 21.53
N LEU A 303 15.91 0.12 20.56
CA LEU A 303 17.32 -0.22 20.65
C LEU A 303 18.08 0.95 20.03
N GLU A 304 18.76 1.74 20.85
CA GLU A 304 19.58 2.88 20.40
C GLU A 304 20.81 2.41 19.60
N ASP A 305 21.36 3.37 18.86
CA ASP A 305 22.23 3.26 17.66
C ASP A 305 23.40 2.25 17.70
N ILE A 306 23.69 1.70 16.51
CA ILE A 306 25.04 1.30 16.04
C ILE A 306 25.44 2.30 14.95
#